data_AF-A0AAV6CA05-F1
#
_entry.id   AF-A0AAV6CA05-F1
#
_cell.length_a   1.000
_cell.length_b   1.000
_cell.length_c   1.000
_cell.angle_alpha   90.00
_cell.angle_beta   90.00
_cell.angle_gamma   90.00
#
_symmetry.space_group_name_H-M   'P 1'
#
loop_
_entity.id
_entity.type
_entity.pdbx_description
1 polymer ?
#
loop_
_entity_poly.entity_id
_entity_poly.type
_entity_poly.pdbx_seq_one_letter_code
_entity_poly.pdbx_strand_id
1 'polypeptide(L)'
;EDGRMAQLSKKESARLERELKHLLQNLEGVESMATLPDAMFVIDSHAEAIAVREARRMGVPVVAIVDTNCDPEQVDWVIPGNDDALRAIRLFTSKIADAVVEGRQAFEQTQIAEQKVAEGAPADGENAEYVDTSAYESYEKQEGDFVEAAQADFVEPAAEPTAEAQPVPDEGEEKV
;
A
#
# COMPACT_ATOMS: atom_id res chain seq x y z
N GLU A 1 -23.30 7.44 32.89
CA GLU A 1 -22.06 7.05 33.59
C GLU A 1 -22.41 6.09 34.72
N ASP A 2 -21.91 4.86 34.66
CA ASP A 2 -22.11 3.86 35.72
C ASP A 2 -21.33 4.32 36.97
N GLY A 3 -22.03 4.67 38.05
CA GLY A 3 -21.47 5.21 39.30
C GLY A 3 -20.52 4.28 40.09
N ARG A 4 -19.97 3.24 39.44
CA ARG A 4 -18.99 2.30 39.98
C ARG A 4 -17.68 2.97 40.39
N MET A 5 -17.25 4.01 39.67
CA MET A 5 -16.04 4.78 40.00
C MET A 5 -16.14 5.52 41.35
N ALA A 6 -17.36 5.85 41.78
CA ALA A 6 -17.61 6.51 43.06
C ALA A 6 -17.61 5.54 44.26
N GLN A 7 -17.65 4.22 44.01
CA GLN A 7 -17.58 3.19 45.05
C GLN A 7 -16.14 2.76 45.36
N LEU A 8 -15.18 3.15 44.52
CA LEU A 8 -13.77 2.81 44.66
C LEU A 8 -13.05 3.76 45.64
N SER A 9 -11.96 3.28 46.23
CA SER A 9 -11.13 4.16 47.05
C SER A 9 -10.47 5.24 46.19
N LYS A 10 -10.24 6.45 46.74
CA LYS A 10 -9.58 7.56 45.99
C LYS A 10 -8.25 7.15 45.35
N LYS A 11 -7.54 6.19 45.94
CA LYS A 11 -6.29 5.65 45.39
C LYS A 11 -6.53 4.79 44.15
N GLU A 12 -7.55 3.94 44.18
CA GLU A 12 -7.94 3.07 43.05
C GLU A 12 -8.54 3.88 41.91
N SER A 13 -9.44 4.84 42.20
CA SER A 13 -9.99 5.74 41.18
C SER A 13 -8.87 6.51 40.47
N ALA A 14 -7.91 7.07 41.21
CA ALA A 14 -6.77 7.76 40.62
C ALA A 14 -5.84 6.83 39.82
N ARG A 15 -5.75 5.54 40.18
CA ARG A 15 -4.98 4.56 39.39
C ARG A 15 -5.68 4.29 38.06
N LEU A 16 -6.99 3.99 38.11
CA LEU A 16 -7.80 3.72 36.92
C LEU A 16 -7.89 4.92 35.99
N GLU A 17 -7.98 6.15 36.51
CA GLU A 17 -7.95 7.36 35.69
C GLU A 17 -6.62 7.51 34.94
N ARG A 18 -5.49 7.19 35.57
CA ARG A 18 -4.17 7.22 34.91
C ARG A 18 -4.07 6.14 33.84
N GLU A 19 -4.58 4.94 34.14
CA GLU A 19 -4.60 3.82 33.22
C GLU A 19 -5.49 4.12 32.01
N LEU A 20 -6.70 4.63 32.25
CA LEU A 20 -7.62 5.09 31.20
C LEU A 20 -6.96 6.17 30.33
N LYS A 21 -6.32 7.17 30.94
CA LYS A 21 -5.63 8.22 30.18
C LYS A 21 -4.51 7.65 29.31
N HIS A 22 -3.75 6.70 29.82
CA HIS A 22 -2.67 6.06 29.06
C HIS A 22 -3.22 5.22 27.90
N LEU A 23 -4.30 4.47 28.14
CA LEU A 23 -4.96 3.68 27.10
C LEU A 23 -5.55 4.57 26.01
N LEU A 24 -6.28 5.64 26.38
CA LEU A 24 -6.82 6.59 25.42
C LEU A 24 -5.70 7.21 24.57
N GLN A 25 -4.60 7.66 25.18
CA GLN A 25 -3.49 8.26 24.44
C GLN A 25 -2.88 7.33 23.38
N ASN A 26 -2.84 6.03 23.64
CA ASN A 26 -2.18 5.07 22.74
C ASN A 26 -3.14 4.37 21.77
N LEU A 27 -4.42 4.20 22.15
CA LEU A 27 -5.37 3.33 21.44
C LEU A 27 -6.61 4.05 20.90
N GLU A 28 -6.79 5.35 21.17
CA GLU A 28 -7.95 6.13 20.69
C GLU A 28 -8.11 6.05 19.17
N GLY A 29 -7.00 6.00 18.41
CA GLY A 29 -7.03 5.92 16.95
C GLY A 29 -7.59 4.61 16.39
N VAL A 30 -7.55 3.51 17.16
CA VAL A 30 -8.00 2.17 16.74
C VAL A 30 -9.23 1.69 17.50
N GLU A 31 -9.74 2.47 18.45
CA GLU A 31 -10.89 2.09 19.30
C GLU A 31 -12.15 1.77 18.49
N SER A 32 -12.36 2.48 17.38
CA SER A 32 -13.54 2.32 16.52
C SER A 32 -13.41 1.23 15.45
N MET A 33 -12.25 0.57 15.33
CA MET A 33 -12.01 -0.45 14.30
C MET A 33 -12.58 -1.81 14.73
N ALA A 34 -13.55 -2.32 13.96
CA ALA A 34 -14.14 -3.65 14.19
C ALA A 34 -13.43 -4.77 13.40
N THR A 35 -12.77 -4.43 12.30
CA THR A 35 -12.09 -5.34 11.39
C THR A 35 -10.66 -4.84 11.12
N LEU A 36 -9.84 -5.72 10.53
CA LEU A 36 -8.54 -5.30 10.03
C LEU A 36 -8.70 -4.27 8.90
N PRO A 37 -7.74 -3.33 8.75
CA PRO A 37 -7.77 -2.36 7.68
C PRO A 37 -7.48 -3.02 6.32
N ASP A 38 -8.15 -2.53 5.27
CA ASP A 38 -7.92 -3.00 3.89
C ASP A 38 -6.67 -2.38 3.24
N ALA A 39 -6.17 -1.26 3.79
CA ALA A 39 -4.92 -0.62 3.40
C ALA A 39 -4.37 0.21 4.56
N MET A 40 -3.05 0.41 4.59
CA MET A 40 -2.38 1.22 5.60
C MET A 40 -1.53 2.30 4.94
N PHE A 41 -1.65 3.53 5.44
CA PHE A 41 -0.76 4.64 5.06
C PHE A 41 0.26 4.90 6.17
N VAL A 42 1.55 4.87 5.83
CA VAL A 42 2.68 5.01 6.77
C VAL A 42 3.55 6.21 6.39
N ILE A 43 4.00 6.93 7.41
CA ILE A 43 4.99 7.99 7.29
C ILE A 43 6.27 7.46 7.93
N ASP A 44 7.40 7.59 7.23
CA ASP A 44 8.70 7.06 7.66
C ASP A 44 8.65 5.53 7.91
N SER A 45 8.83 4.77 6.83
CA SER A 45 8.85 3.30 6.88
C SER A 45 10.02 2.73 7.70
N HIS A 46 11.07 3.52 7.94
CA HIS A 46 12.22 3.10 8.74
C HIS A 46 11.92 3.22 10.24
N ALA A 47 11.33 4.33 10.69
CA ALA A 47 10.87 4.49 12.07
C ALA A 47 9.73 3.50 12.41
N GLU A 48 8.80 3.28 11.48
CA GLU A 48 7.61 2.44 11.66
C GLU A 48 7.77 1.01 11.09
N ALA A 49 8.99 0.48 11.09
CA ALA A 49 9.31 -0.84 10.52
C ALA A 49 8.51 -2.01 11.13
N ILE A 50 8.05 -1.88 12.38
CA ILE A 50 7.20 -2.89 13.04
C ILE A 50 5.82 -2.92 12.37
N ALA A 51 5.20 -1.76 12.16
CA ALA A 51 3.88 -1.66 11.54
C ALA A 51 3.91 -2.20 10.10
N VAL A 52 4.92 -1.82 9.31
CA VAL A 52 5.10 -2.31 7.94
C VAL A 52 5.25 -3.83 7.90
N ARG A 53 6.04 -4.41 8.83
CA ARG A 53 6.24 -5.86 8.90
C ARG A 53 4.96 -6.60 9.32
N GLU A 54 4.21 -6.06 10.27
CA GLU A 54 2.95 -6.64 10.71
C GLU A 54 1.89 -6.59 9.61
N ALA A 55 1.78 -5.46 8.90
CA ALA A 55 0.88 -5.32 7.76
C ALA A 55 1.20 -6.33 6.65
N ARG A 56 2.48 -6.47 6.28
CA ARG A 56 2.93 -7.50 5.33
C ARG A 56 2.56 -8.91 5.76
N ARG A 57 2.71 -9.22 7.05
CA ARG A 57 2.35 -10.53 7.59
C ARG A 57 0.84 -10.78 7.55
N MET A 58 0.05 -9.74 7.72
CA MET A 58 -1.42 -9.80 7.66
C MET A 58 -1.96 -9.70 6.23
N GLY A 59 -1.12 -9.38 5.24
CA GLY A 59 -1.54 -9.17 3.85
C GLY A 59 -2.23 -7.82 3.63
N VAL A 60 -1.99 -6.84 4.50
CA VAL A 60 -2.51 -5.48 4.35
C VAL A 60 -1.54 -4.69 3.46
N PRO A 61 -2.00 -4.14 2.31
CA PRO A 61 -1.15 -3.34 1.43
C PRO A 61 -0.74 -2.04 2.10
N VAL A 62 0.53 -1.67 1.95
CA VAL A 62 1.16 -0.52 2.58
C VAL A 62 1.49 0.54 1.53
N VAL A 63 0.94 1.74 1.74
CA VAL A 63 1.31 2.97 1.04
C VAL A 63 2.22 3.78 1.96
N ALA A 64 3.42 4.15 1.54
CA ALA A 64 4.33 4.91 2.40
C ALA A 64 5.14 5.98 1.67
N ILE A 65 5.50 7.01 2.44
CA ILE A 65 6.48 8.02 2.01
C ILE A 65 7.88 7.43 2.20
N VAL A 66 8.70 7.49 1.15
CA VAL A 66 10.08 6.99 1.16
C VAL A 66 11.03 8.14 0.87
N ASP A 67 11.94 8.40 1.82
CA ASP A 67 13.11 9.27 1.64
C ASP A 67 14.40 8.42 1.57
N THR A 68 15.56 9.06 1.57
CA THR A 68 16.90 8.48 1.41
C THR A 68 17.28 7.41 2.44
N ASN A 69 16.58 7.31 3.56
CA ASN A 69 16.83 6.38 4.66
C ASN A 69 15.88 5.16 4.68
N CYS A 70 14.89 5.13 3.77
CA CYS A 70 13.86 4.11 3.71
C CYS A 70 14.13 3.11 2.59
N ASP A 71 13.77 1.85 2.82
CA ASP A 71 13.90 0.77 1.83
C ASP A 71 12.57 0.58 1.09
N PRO A 72 12.48 0.94 -0.21
CA PRO A 72 11.24 0.87 -0.97
C PRO A 72 10.76 -0.56 -1.21
N GLU A 73 11.64 -1.58 -1.09
CA GLU A 73 11.23 -2.98 -1.25
C GLU A 73 10.29 -3.46 -0.14
N GLN A 74 10.17 -2.68 0.95
CA GLN A 74 9.31 -2.98 2.09
C GLN A 74 7.90 -2.40 1.97
N VAL A 75 7.61 -1.66 0.90
CA VAL A 75 6.34 -0.93 0.70
C VAL A 75 5.74 -1.35 -0.64
N ASP A 76 4.41 -1.46 -0.70
CA ASP A 76 3.72 -1.85 -1.94
C ASP A 76 3.54 -0.64 -2.87
N TRP A 77 3.17 0.50 -2.31
CA TRP A 77 2.99 1.77 -3.04
C TRP A 77 3.89 2.85 -2.46
N VAL A 78 4.93 3.19 -3.21
CA VAL A 78 5.98 4.13 -2.78
C VAL A 78 5.66 5.55 -3.25
N ILE A 79 5.63 6.50 -2.30
CA ILE A 79 5.55 7.92 -2.57
C ILE A 79 6.93 8.55 -2.25
N PRO A 80 7.73 8.93 -3.25
CA PRO A 80 9.01 9.56 -2.98
C PRO A 80 8.78 10.96 -2.39
N GLY A 81 9.39 11.24 -1.25
CA GLY A 81 9.19 12.51 -0.56
C GLY A 81 10.02 12.64 0.71
N ASN A 82 10.05 13.86 1.26
CA ASN A 82 10.67 14.12 2.54
C ASN A 82 9.68 13.84 3.67
N ASP A 83 10.00 12.89 4.55
CA ASP A 83 9.20 12.45 5.68
C ASP A 83 9.56 13.17 7.00
N ASP A 84 10.75 13.74 7.13
CA ASP A 84 11.19 14.49 8.33
C ASP A 84 10.49 15.87 8.49
N ALA A 85 10.09 16.49 7.37
CA ALA A 85 9.59 17.85 7.39
C ALA A 85 8.09 17.91 7.74
N LEU A 86 7.74 18.56 8.85
CA LEU A 86 6.34 18.77 9.26
C LEU A 86 5.46 19.36 8.14
N ARG A 87 6.00 20.26 7.31
CA ARG A 87 5.26 20.82 6.17
C ARG A 87 4.96 19.77 5.09
N ALA A 88 5.91 18.87 4.83
CA ALA A 88 5.74 17.79 3.87
C ALA A 88 4.77 16.74 4.41
N ILE A 89 4.94 16.30 5.67
CA ILE A 89 3.99 15.41 6.36
C ILE A 89 2.56 15.95 6.28
N ARG A 90 2.36 17.23 6.58
CA ARG A 90 1.03 17.85 6.52
C ARG A 90 0.47 17.86 5.11
N LEU A 91 1.30 18.12 4.10
CA LEU A 91 0.88 18.10 2.70
C LEU A 91 0.43 16.71 2.25
N PHE A 92 1.21 15.67 2.57
CA PHE A 92 0.87 14.30 2.20
C PHE A 92 -0.38 13.82 2.95
N THR A 93 -0.42 14.00 4.27
CA THR A 93 -1.57 13.58 5.08
C THR A 93 -2.85 14.30 4.68
N SER A 94 -2.80 15.61 4.40
CA SER A 94 -3.99 16.34 3.92
C SER A 94 -4.44 15.83 2.57
N LYS A 95 -3.52 15.59 1.62
CA LYS A 95 -3.87 15.12 0.28
C LYS A 95 -4.43 13.72 0.27
N ILE A 96 -3.91 12.84 1.12
CA ILE A 96 -4.44 11.48 1.28
C ILE A 96 -5.81 11.52 1.97
N ALA A 97 -6.00 12.38 2.97
CA ALA A 97 -7.31 12.56 3.58
C ALA A 97 -8.36 13.06 2.56
N ASP A 98 -8.00 14.06 1.74
CA ASP A 98 -8.86 14.55 0.65
C ASP A 98 -9.20 13.40 -0.32
N ALA A 99 -8.21 12.63 -0.75
CA ALA A 99 -8.40 11.50 -1.67
C ALA A 99 -9.31 10.41 -1.10
N VAL A 100 -9.21 10.09 0.20
CA VAL A 100 -10.08 9.11 0.86
C VAL A 100 -11.53 9.62 0.91
N VAL A 101 -11.74 10.91 1.16
CA VAL A 101 -13.08 11.51 1.18
C VAL A 101 -13.68 11.54 -0.22
N GLU A 102 -12.92 11.93 -1.24
CA GLU A 102 -13.34 11.93 -2.64
C GLU A 102 -13.63 10.51 -3.13
N GLY A 103 -12.75 9.55 -2.85
CA GLY A 103 -12.92 8.14 -3.21
C GLY A 103 -14.18 7.53 -2.58
N ARG A 104 -14.49 7.88 -1.33
CA ARG A 104 -15.72 7.44 -0.67
C ARG A 104 -16.96 8.00 -1.37
N GLN A 105 -16.96 9.29 -1.73
CA GLN A 105 -18.09 9.90 -2.44
C GLN A 105 -18.30 9.27 -3.82
N ALA A 106 -17.23 9.04 -4.57
CA ALA A 106 -17.28 8.39 -5.87
C ALA A 106 -17.80 6.95 -5.77
N PHE A 107 -17.37 6.20 -4.75
CA PHE A 107 -17.86 4.84 -4.49
C PHE A 107 -19.37 4.84 -4.19
N GLU A 108 -19.84 5.72 -3.32
CA GLU A 108 -21.27 5.84 -2.99
C GLU A 108 -22.11 6.21 -4.23
N GLN A 109 -21.63 7.12 -5.08
CA GLN A 109 -22.31 7.50 -6.33
C GLN A 109 -22.37 6.35 -7.34
N THR A 110 -21.28 5.59 -7.47
CA THR A 110 -21.19 4.44 -8.38
C THR A 110 -22.19 3.36 -7.95
N GLN A 111 -22.26 3.07 -6.65
CA GLN A 111 -23.23 2.11 -6.11
C GLN A 111 -24.68 2.53 -6.39
N ILE A 112 -25.00 3.82 -6.25
CA ILE A 112 -26.33 4.35 -6.55
C ILE A 112 -26.63 4.26 -8.06
N ALA A 113 -25.66 4.54 -8.91
CA ALA A 113 -25.80 4.42 -10.36
C ALA A 113 -26.05 2.97 -10.78
N GLU A 114 -25.27 2.02 -10.26
CA GLU A 114 -25.43 0.58 -10.53
C GLU A 114 -26.80 0.06 -10.06
N GLN A 115 -27.27 0.50 -8.89
CA GLN A 115 -28.61 0.14 -8.40
C GLN A 115 -29.73 0.69 -9.30
N LYS A 116 -29.62 1.94 -9.76
CA LYS A 116 -30.60 2.54 -10.68
C LYS A 116 -30.63 1.85 -12.05
N VAL A 117 -29.48 1.40 -12.54
CA VAL A 117 -29.37 0.63 -13.78
C VAL A 117 -29.97 -0.78 -13.60
N ALA A 118 -29.73 -1.43 -12.46
CA ALA A 118 -30.31 -2.74 -12.14
C ALA A 118 -31.84 -2.69 -11.95
N GLU A 119 -32.39 -1.57 -11.50
CA GLU A 119 -33.84 -1.34 -11.34
C GLU A 119 -34.56 -0.89 -12.63
N GLY A 120 -33.86 -0.78 -13.76
CA GLY A 120 -34.46 -0.55 -15.08
C GLY A 120 -35.09 0.84 -15.27
N ALA A 121 -34.64 1.86 -14.52
CA ALA A 121 -35.07 3.23 -14.73
C ALA A 121 -34.30 3.89 -15.90
N PRO A 122 -34.96 4.64 -16.81
CA PRO A 122 -34.26 5.34 -17.87
C PRO A 122 -33.39 6.47 -17.30
N ALA A 123 -32.15 6.54 -17.79
CA ALA A 123 -31.22 7.61 -17.49
C ALA A 123 -31.59 8.88 -18.28
N ASP A 124 -32.54 9.65 -17.77
CA ASP A 124 -32.85 10.98 -18.30
C ASP A 124 -32.54 12.06 -17.25
N GLY A 125 -31.53 12.87 -17.54
CA GLY A 125 -31.56 14.32 -17.27
C GLY A 125 -30.82 14.88 -16.04
N GLU A 126 -29.65 15.47 -16.29
CA GLU A 126 -29.23 16.79 -15.79
C GLU A 126 -28.89 16.98 -14.29
N ASN A 127 -27.92 16.22 -13.73
CA ASN A 127 -26.87 16.73 -12.81
C ASN A 127 -25.88 15.64 -12.37
N ALA A 128 -25.36 14.85 -13.31
CA ALA A 128 -24.17 14.06 -13.03
C ALA A 128 -22.96 14.97 -13.25
N GLU A 129 -22.34 15.44 -12.18
CA GLU A 129 -20.98 15.95 -12.27
C GLU A 129 -20.11 14.77 -12.74
N TYR A 130 -19.78 14.79 -14.03
CA TYR A 130 -18.93 13.80 -14.67
C TYR A 130 -17.52 14.00 -14.12
N VAL A 131 -17.16 13.22 -13.11
CA VAL A 131 -15.77 13.09 -12.69
C VAL A 131 -15.11 12.15 -13.69
N ASP A 132 -14.18 12.70 -14.47
CA ASP A 132 -13.43 11.99 -15.50
C ASP A 132 -12.54 10.89 -14.88
N THR A 133 -13.05 9.66 -14.87
CA THR A 133 -12.34 8.46 -14.40
C THR A 133 -11.32 7.94 -15.42
N SER A 134 -11.19 8.57 -16.60
CA SER A 134 -10.24 8.14 -17.63
C SER A 134 -8.79 8.20 -17.16
N ALA A 135 -8.49 9.09 -16.19
CA ALA A 135 -7.18 9.15 -15.56
C ALA A 135 -6.85 7.84 -14.80
N TYR A 136 -7.78 7.30 -14.02
CA TYR A 136 -7.58 6.03 -13.28
C TYR A 136 -7.57 4.81 -14.20
N GLU A 137 -8.46 4.76 -15.20
CA GLU A 137 -8.44 3.69 -16.22
C GLU A 137 -7.16 3.68 -17.05
N SER A 138 -6.51 4.84 -17.23
CA SER A 138 -5.23 4.93 -17.94
C SER A 138 -4.06 4.34 -17.15
N TYR A 139 -4.10 4.42 -15.81
CA TYR A 139 -3.09 3.80 -14.94
C TYR A 139 -3.26 2.27 -14.87
N GLU A 140 -4.49 1.75 -14.75
CA GLU A 140 -4.73 0.30 -14.79
C GLU A 140 -4.37 -0.31 -16.16
N LYS A 141 -4.64 0.40 -17.27
CA LYS A 141 -4.19 -0.03 -18.60
C LYS A 141 -2.67 -0.03 -18.75
N GLN A 142 -1.96 0.88 -18.10
CA GLN A 142 -0.49 0.89 -18.11
C GLN A 142 0.11 -0.25 -17.29
N GLU A 143 -0.48 -0.65 -16.16
CA GLU A 143 -0.03 -1.86 -15.45
C GLU A 143 -0.30 -3.15 -16.24
N GLY A 144 -1.44 -3.24 -16.95
CA GLY A 144 -1.71 -4.36 -17.85
C GLY A 144 -0.69 -4.49 -18.99
N ASP A 145 -0.15 -3.38 -19.48
CA ASP A 145 0.81 -3.33 -20.59
C ASP A 145 2.23 -3.78 -20.16
N PHE A 146 2.62 -3.56 -18.90
CA PHE A 146 3.90 -4.06 -18.37
C PHE A 146 3.92 -5.57 -18.12
N VAL A 147 2.78 -6.17 -17.78
CA VAL A 147 2.68 -7.64 -17.56
C VAL A 147 2.70 -8.39 -18.89
N GLU A 148 2.16 -7.82 -19.97
CA GLU A 148 2.17 -8.45 -21.31
C GLU A 148 3.54 -8.28 -22.00
N ALA A 149 4.21 -7.14 -21.83
CA ALA A 149 5.57 -6.92 -22.36
C ALA A 149 6.64 -7.78 -21.67
N ALA A 150 6.49 -8.09 -20.37
CA ALA A 150 7.45 -8.89 -19.62
C ALA A 150 7.37 -10.41 -19.94
N GLN A 151 6.31 -10.89 -20.59
CA GLN A 151 6.18 -12.29 -21.01
C GLN A 151 6.79 -12.57 -22.41
N ALA A 152 7.25 -11.56 -23.13
CA ALA A 152 7.72 -11.72 -24.51
C ALA A 152 9.24 -11.99 -24.67
N ASP A 153 10.07 -11.90 -23.62
CA ASP A 153 11.54 -12.04 -23.73
C ASP A 153 12.17 -13.05 -22.76
N PHE A 154 11.50 -14.18 -22.49
CA PHE A 154 12.20 -15.36 -21.94
C PHE A 154 12.68 -16.28 -23.08
N VAL A 155 13.78 -15.90 -23.73
CA VAL A 155 14.53 -16.80 -24.61
C VAL A 155 15.33 -17.76 -23.75
N GLU A 156 14.99 -19.05 -23.82
CA GLU A 156 15.77 -20.14 -23.22
C GLU A 156 17.25 -20.03 -23.65
N PRO A 157 18.23 -20.14 -22.74
CA PRO A 157 19.63 -20.19 -23.15
C PRO A 157 19.87 -21.49 -23.94
N ALA A 158 20.20 -21.32 -25.22
CA ALA A 158 20.48 -22.37 -26.17
C ALA A 158 21.59 -23.33 -25.67
N ALA A 159 21.30 -24.63 -25.79
CA ALA A 159 22.25 -25.70 -25.64
C ALA A 159 23.42 -25.53 -26.63
N GLU A 160 24.66 -25.61 -26.12
CA GLU A 160 25.88 -25.62 -26.91
C GLU A 160 25.92 -26.86 -27.82
N PRO A 161 26.20 -26.73 -29.13
CA PRO A 161 26.50 -27.89 -29.97
C PRO A 161 28.00 -28.23 -29.88
N THR A 162 28.23 -29.50 -29.58
CA THR A 162 29.48 -30.25 -29.60
C THR A 162 30.26 -30.03 -30.91
N ALA A 163 31.50 -29.57 -30.81
CA ALA A 163 32.45 -29.55 -31.93
C ALA A 163 33.26 -30.85 -31.94
N GLU A 164 33.03 -31.69 -32.95
CA GLU A 164 33.85 -32.85 -33.29
C GLU A 164 35.24 -32.44 -33.79
N ALA A 165 36.20 -33.28 -33.42
CA ALA A 165 37.63 -33.17 -33.64
C ALA A 165 38.06 -33.39 -35.11
N GLN A 166 39.16 -32.75 -35.51
CA GLN A 166 40.17 -33.28 -36.44
C GLN A 166 41.58 -32.76 -36.07
N PRO A 167 42.65 -33.49 -36.47
CA PRO A 167 43.78 -33.82 -35.59
C PRO A 167 45.02 -32.94 -35.75
N VAL A 168 45.85 -32.91 -34.70
CA VAL A 168 47.18 -32.28 -34.68
C VAL A 168 48.22 -33.28 -35.19
N PRO A 169 49.14 -32.91 -36.10
CA PRO A 169 50.22 -33.80 -36.54
C PRO A 169 51.33 -33.91 -35.48
N ASP A 170 51.86 -35.12 -35.37
CA ASP A 170 52.97 -35.57 -34.53
C ASP A 170 54.31 -35.36 -35.24
N GLU A 171 55.17 -34.47 -34.72
CA GLU A 171 56.63 -34.45 -34.83
C GLU A 171 57.12 -33.54 -33.67
N GLY A 172 58.10 -33.80 -32.83
CA GLY A 172 59.11 -34.85 -32.69
C GLY A 172 60.01 -34.43 -31.51
N GLU A 173 60.78 -35.39 -31.01
CA GLU A 173 61.74 -35.36 -29.91
C GLU A 173 62.68 -34.13 -29.87
N GLU A 174 63.07 -33.64 -28.68
CA GLU A 174 64.39 -33.91 -28.10
C GLU A 174 64.67 -33.17 -26.77
N LYS A 175 65.56 -33.79 -25.99
CA LYS A 175 66.19 -33.36 -24.73
C LYS A 175 66.93 -32.02 -24.92
N VAL A 176 67.12 -31.17 -23.91
CA VAL A 176 68.13 -31.24 -22.83
C VAL A 176 67.85 -30.09 -21.86
#